data_AF-A0ABD2JUE1-F1
#
_entry.id   AF-A0ABD2JUE1-F1
#
_cell.length_a   1.000
_cell.length_b   1.000
_cell.length_c   1.000
_cell.angle_alpha   90.00
_cell.angle_beta   90.00
_cell.angle_gamma   90.00
#
_symmetry.space_group_name_H-M   'P 1'
#
loop_
_entity.id
_entity.type
_entity.pdbx_description
1 polymer ?
#
loop_
_entity_poly.entity_id
_entity_poly.type
_entity_poly.pdbx_seq_one_letter_code
_entity_poly.pdbx_strand_id
1 'polypeptide(L)'
;MFSSHFSSAFSFSSAAVSLLFLFVYSTVCLPYSVATISPAFSDFLTVAYGDKIEESIARRDLGSLGSFGGGTKVPMFTRKRPIVMVHGLSTFAAEYENIRQYFLMNNYTDAEVYASSYGHGPVNWTHDAMKCEHVQRFRWLMLAVANYTSSQIDVIGYSMGSPIARKVFKKQKQF
;
A
#
# COMPACT_ATOMS: atom_id res chain seq x y z
N MET A 1 36.63 0.77 67.93
CA MET A 1 36.16 1.75 66.91
C MET A 1 37.19 1.79 65.81
N PHE A 2 36.95 1.59 64.51
CA PHE A 2 35.77 1.31 63.66
C PHE A 2 36.39 0.58 62.44
N SER A 3 35.94 -0.64 62.13
CA SER A 3 35.01 -0.95 61.03
C SER A 3 35.65 -0.96 59.63
N SER A 4 35.80 -2.18 59.13
CA SER A 4 35.96 -2.60 57.73
C SER A 4 34.78 -2.16 56.86
N HIS A 5 34.98 -1.80 55.59
CA HIS A 5 34.01 -2.15 54.56
C HIS A 5 34.66 -2.36 53.18
N PHE A 6 34.29 -3.52 52.64
CA PHE A 6 34.71 -4.22 51.44
C PHE A 6 34.08 -3.58 50.19
N SER A 7 34.87 -3.20 49.18
CA SER A 7 34.36 -2.80 47.86
C SER A 7 34.38 -3.99 46.90
N SER A 8 33.23 -4.63 46.71
CA SER A 8 33.00 -5.60 45.63
C SER A 8 32.54 -4.85 44.37
N ALA A 9 33.45 -4.62 43.43
CA ALA A 9 33.10 -4.12 42.11
C ALA A 9 32.42 -5.23 41.31
N PHE A 10 31.18 -4.99 40.88
CA PHE A 10 30.47 -5.85 39.93
C PHE A 10 31.18 -5.80 38.57
N SER A 11 31.91 -6.86 38.21
CA SER A 11 32.40 -7.05 36.85
C SER A 11 31.26 -7.54 35.96
N PHE A 12 30.70 -6.64 35.14
CA PHE A 12 29.80 -7.04 34.07
C PHE A 12 30.60 -7.76 32.97
N SER A 13 30.19 -8.99 32.62
CA SER A 13 30.81 -9.76 31.54
C SER A 13 30.59 -9.08 30.18
N SER A 14 31.68 -8.87 29.43
CA SER A 14 31.67 -8.35 28.05
C SER A 14 30.69 -9.11 27.12
N ALA A 15 30.42 -10.38 27.42
CA ALA A 15 29.47 -11.20 26.70
C ALA A 15 28.02 -10.70 26.83
N ALA A 16 27.62 -10.24 28.01
CA ALA A 16 26.25 -9.73 28.26
C ALA A 16 26.00 -8.41 27.51
N VAL A 17 27.02 -7.56 27.43
CA VAL A 17 26.99 -6.31 26.68
C VAL A 17 26.91 -6.58 25.17
N SER A 18 27.68 -7.56 24.69
CA SER A 18 27.66 -7.97 23.27
C SER A 18 26.32 -8.60 22.85
N LEU A 19 25.69 -9.40 23.72
CA LEU A 19 24.36 -9.98 23.50
C LEU A 19 23.27 -8.90 23.44
N LEU A 20 23.35 -7.87 24.30
CA LEU A 20 22.44 -6.72 24.25
C LEU A 20 22.57 -5.94 22.95
N PHE A 21 23.79 -5.69 22.45
CA PHE A 21 24.00 -5.04 21.15
C PHE A 21 23.44 -5.85 19.98
N LEU A 22 23.60 -7.17 19.99
CA LEU A 22 23.01 -8.06 18.97
C LEU A 22 21.48 -8.06 19.01
N PHE A 23 20.89 -8.02 20.20
CA PHE A 23 19.44 -7.98 20.37
C PHE A 23 18.85 -6.62 19.92
N VAL A 24 19.52 -5.51 20.23
CA VAL A 24 19.12 -4.17 19.77
C VAL A 24 19.29 -4.03 18.26
N TYR A 25 20.35 -4.58 17.66
CA TYR A 25 20.54 -4.56 16.21
C TYR A 25 19.47 -5.38 15.48
N SER A 26 19.07 -6.52 16.06
CA SER A 26 18.00 -7.37 15.52
C SER A 26 16.61 -6.72 15.62
N THR A 27 16.31 -5.97 16.68
CA THR A 27 15.02 -5.27 16.83
C THR A 27 14.93 -3.98 16.02
N VAL A 28 16.04 -3.29 15.76
CA VAL A 28 16.10 -2.08 14.93
C VAL A 28 15.99 -2.40 13.43
N CYS A 29 16.29 -3.63 13.03
CA CYS A 29 16.22 -4.07 11.63
C CYS A 29 14.94 -4.87 11.30
N LEU A 30 13.82 -4.59 11.99
CA LEU A 30 12.53 -5.03 11.49
C LEU A 30 12.19 -4.18 10.26
N PRO A 31 12.09 -4.76 9.04
CA PRO A 31 11.63 -4.00 7.90
C PRO A 31 10.25 -3.44 8.24
N TYR A 32 10.14 -2.11 8.28
CA TYR A 32 8.85 -1.44 8.29
C TYR A 32 8.11 -1.92 7.05
N SER A 33 7.18 -2.86 7.22
CA SER A 33 6.28 -3.30 6.18
C SER A 33 5.37 -2.12 5.87
N VAL A 34 5.80 -1.26 4.95
CA VAL A 34 4.95 -0.24 4.36
C VAL A 34 3.85 -0.98 3.60
N ALA A 35 2.60 -0.83 4.02
CA ALA A 35 1.46 -1.32 3.25
C ALA A 35 1.32 -0.44 2.02
N THR A 36 2.09 -0.78 0.98
CA THR A 36 2.08 -0.15 -0.32
C THR A 36 2.02 -1.23 -1.39
N ILE A 37 1.94 -0.82 -2.66
CA ILE A 37 2.00 -1.75 -3.79
C ILE A 37 3.29 -2.57 -3.78
N SER A 38 3.27 -3.75 -4.37
CA SER A 38 4.44 -4.62 -4.38
C SER A 38 5.62 -4.00 -5.13
N PRO A 39 6.88 -4.34 -4.76
CA PRO A 39 8.05 -3.86 -5.48
C PRO A 39 7.98 -4.15 -6.99
N ALA A 40 7.54 -5.36 -7.37
CA ALA A 40 7.44 -5.74 -8.78
C ALA A 40 6.44 -4.88 -9.57
N PHE A 41 5.34 -4.43 -8.94
CA PHE A 41 4.39 -3.55 -9.61
C PHE A 41 4.85 -2.09 -9.60
N SER A 42 5.52 -1.67 -8.52
CA SER A 42 6.18 -0.37 -8.42
C SER A 42 7.24 -0.18 -9.51
N ASP A 43 8.15 -1.15 -9.67
CA ASP A 43 9.20 -1.13 -10.70
C ASP A 43 8.59 -1.04 -12.11
N PHE A 44 7.55 -1.82 -12.37
CA PHE A 44 6.80 -1.74 -13.62
C PHE A 44 6.19 -0.36 -13.85
N LEU A 45 5.57 0.25 -12.84
CA LEU A 45 4.97 1.58 -12.93
C LEU A 45 6.02 2.65 -13.24
N THR A 46 7.17 2.63 -12.55
CA THR A 46 8.27 3.55 -12.82
C THR A 46 8.76 3.41 -14.26
N VAL A 47 8.96 2.18 -14.75
CA VAL A 47 9.45 1.95 -16.12
C VAL A 47 8.42 2.34 -17.20
N ALA A 48 7.14 1.97 -17.01
CA ALA A 48 6.12 2.13 -18.05
C ALA A 48 5.39 3.48 -18.01
N TYR A 49 5.30 4.12 -16.84
CA TYR A 49 4.50 5.33 -16.62
C TYR A 49 5.28 6.47 -15.94
N GLY A 50 6.44 6.19 -15.32
CA GLY A 50 7.28 7.17 -14.65
C GLY A 50 6.95 7.39 -13.17
N ASP A 51 7.93 7.90 -12.43
CA ASP A 51 7.92 7.99 -10.97
C ASP A 51 6.73 8.75 -10.40
N LYS A 52 6.28 9.83 -11.06
CA LYS A 52 5.14 10.63 -10.58
C LYS A 52 3.83 9.83 -10.58
N ILE A 53 3.63 8.96 -11.57
CA ILE A 53 2.43 8.11 -11.64
C ILE A 53 2.56 6.99 -10.61
N GLU A 54 3.74 6.40 -10.51
CA GLU A 54 4.05 5.38 -9.51
C GLU A 54 3.76 5.90 -8.10
N GLU A 55 4.30 7.05 -7.71
CA GLU A 55 4.15 7.64 -6.38
C GLU A 55 2.67 7.95 -6.08
N SER A 56 1.97 8.53 -7.07
CA SER A 56 0.55 8.84 -6.98
C SER A 56 -0.32 7.60 -6.76
N ILE A 57 0.07 6.46 -7.32
CA ILE A 57 -0.62 5.17 -7.15
C ILE A 57 -0.20 4.51 -5.82
N ALA A 58 1.09 4.47 -5.50
CA ALA A 58 1.64 3.74 -4.36
C ALA A 58 1.19 4.31 -3.01
N ARG A 59 0.98 5.63 -2.94
CA ARG A 59 0.55 6.36 -1.73
C ARG A 59 1.39 6.05 -0.50
N ARG A 60 2.71 6.00 -0.67
CA ARG A 60 3.66 5.76 0.44
C ARG A 60 3.59 6.86 1.50
N ASP A 61 3.14 8.05 1.13
CA ASP A 61 2.86 9.16 2.04
C ASP A 61 1.86 8.80 3.16
N LEU A 62 1.02 7.78 2.95
CA LEU A 62 0.03 7.31 3.91
C LEU A 62 0.50 6.15 4.80
N GLY A 63 1.73 5.66 4.63
CA GLY A 63 2.24 4.53 5.40
C GLY A 63 1.36 3.29 5.25
N SER A 64 0.89 2.72 6.36
CA SER A 64 0.04 1.51 6.37
C SER A 64 -1.37 1.73 5.81
N LEU A 65 -1.77 2.98 5.56
CA LEU A 65 -3.07 3.36 4.97
C LEU A 65 -2.98 3.57 3.44
N GLY A 66 -1.81 3.25 2.87
CA GLY A 66 -1.53 3.37 1.45
C GLY A 66 -2.27 2.34 0.60
N SER A 67 -1.67 2.05 -0.53
CA SER A 67 -2.23 1.19 -1.58
C SER A 67 -1.82 -0.28 -1.41
N PHE A 68 -2.42 -1.18 -2.18
CA PHE A 68 -2.00 -2.58 -2.22
C PHE A 68 -2.18 -3.21 -3.61
N GLY A 69 -1.54 -4.35 -3.82
CA GLY A 69 -1.61 -5.17 -5.02
C GLY A 69 -0.27 -5.28 -5.75
N GLY A 70 -0.23 -6.15 -6.76
CA GLY A 70 0.93 -6.33 -7.64
C GLY A 70 1.63 -7.69 -7.51
N GLY A 71 1.38 -8.43 -6.44
CA GLY A 71 2.00 -9.75 -6.21
C GLY A 71 3.53 -9.70 -6.15
N THR A 72 4.19 -10.86 -6.15
CA THR A 72 5.65 -10.93 -5.96
C THR A 72 6.47 -10.70 -7.24
N LYS A 73 5.82 -10.77 -8.42
CA LYS A 73 6.45 -10.61 -9.73
C LYS A 73 5.42 -10.21 -10.78
N VAL A 74 5.89 -9.67 -11.91
CA VAL A 74 5.06 -9.43 -13.09
C VAL A 74 4.43 -10.75 -13.54
N PRO A 75 3.09 -10.86 -13.59
CA PRO A 75 2.43 -12.06 -14.06
C PRO A 75 2.52 -12.14 -15.60
N MET A 76 2.78 -13.33 -16.13
CA MET A 76 2.67 -13.57 -17.58
C MET A 76 1.20 -13.53 -18.03
N PHE A 77 0.31 -14.08 -17.19
CA PHE A 77 -1.14 -13.98 -17.28
C PHE A 77 -1.72 -14.15 -15.87
N THR A 78 -2.91 -13.59 -15.64
CA THR A 78 -3.69 -13.87 -14.43
C THR A 78 -4.74 -14.93 -14.72
N ARG A 79 -5.07 -15.76 -13.73
CA ARG A 79 -6.10 -16.81 -13.90
C ARG A 79 -7.50 -16.23 -13.81
N LYS A 80 -7.65 -15.15 -13.05
CA LYS A 80 -8.89 -14.40 -12.90
C LYS A 80 -8.69 -12.97 -13.42
N ARG A 81 -9.81 -12.33 -13.76
CA ARG A 81 -9.81 -10.89 -14.09
C ARG A 81 -9.38 -10.11 -12.84
N PRO A 82 -8.35 -9.26 -12.94
CA PRO A 82 -7.92 -8.47 -11.80
C PRO A 82 -9.00 -7.51 -11.33
N ILE A 83 -9.08 -7.32 -10.03
CA ILE A 83 -10.07 -6.47 -9.37
C ILE A 83 -9.39 -5.19 -8.90
N VAL A 84 -9.95 -4.04 -9.27
CA VAL A 84 -9.54 -2.72 -8.78
C VAL A 84 -10.64 -2.15 -7.90
N MET A 85 -10.33 -1.93 -6.62
CA MET A 85 -11.26 -1.33 -5.66
C MET A 85 -11.06 0.19 -5.59
N VAL A 86 -12.17 0.92 -5.59
CA VAL A 86 -12.21 2.38 -5.45
C VAL A 86 -12.99 2.71 -4.18
N HIS A 87 -12.27 3.14 -3.14
CA HIS A 87 -12.85 3.35 -1.82
C HIS A 87 -13.81 4.57 -1.77
N GLY A 88 -14.53 4.73 -0.66
CA GLY A 88 -15.46 5.83 -0.43
C GLY A 88 -14.77 7.11 0.05
N LEU A 89 -15.57 8.17 0.24
CA LEU A 89 -15.09 9.38 0.89
C LEU A 89 -14.64 9.07 2.33
N SER A 90 -13.61 9.75 2.81
CA SER A 90 -13.12 9.66 4.19
C SER A 90 -12.55 8.30 4.62
N THR A 91 -12.34 7.37 3.69
CA THR A 91 -11.68 6.08 3.94
C THR A 91 -10.37 5.96 3.16
N PHE A 92 -9.64 4.88 3.38
CA PHE A 92 -8.42 4.51 2.66
C PHE A 92 -8.55 3.16 1.95
N ALA A 93 -7.62 2.88 1.03
CA ALA A 93 -7.52 1.56 0.40
C ALA A 93 -7.26 0.46 1.43
N ALA A 94 -6.37 0.67 2.40
CA ALA A 94 -6.07 -0.32 3.45
C ALA A 94 -7.30 -0.78 4.26
N GLU A 95 -8.34 0.03 4.38
CA GLU A 95 -9.60 -0.35 5.06
C GLU A 95 -10.40 -1.42 4.30
N TYR A 96 -10.04 -1.70 3.04
CA TYR A 96 -10.67 -2.71 2.17
C TYR A 96 -9.92 -4.04 2.25
N GLU A 97 -8.99 -4.19 3.20
CA GLU A 97 -8.22 -5.40 3.42
C GLU A 97 -9.11 -6.62 3.68
N ASN A 98 -10.23 -6.46 4.38
CA ASN A 98 -11.21 -7.54 4.56
C ASN A 98 -11.81 -8.04 3.23
N ILE A 99 -12.06 -7.12 2.29
CA ILE A 99 -12.54 -7.46 0.94
C ILE A 99 -11.40 -8.11 0.14
N ARG A 100 -10.16 -7.63 0.26
CA ARG A 100 -8.99 -8.31 -0.33
C ARG A 100 -8.87 -9.74 0.18
N GLN A 101 -8.92 -9.94 1.49
CA GLN A 101 -8.85 -11.27 2.10
C GLN A 101 -9.97 -12.20 1.63
N TYR A 102 -11.19 -11.66 1.46
CA TYR A 102 -12.29 -12.43 0.85
C TYR A 102 -11.92 -12.97 -0.54
N PHE A 103 -11.32 -12.15 -1.41
CA PHE A 103 -10.89 -12.61 -2.73
C PHE A 103 -9.74 -13.61 -2.65
N LEU A 104 -8.75 -13.38 -1.78
CA LEU A 104 -7.63 -14.31 -1.59
C LEU A 104 -8.08 -15.69 -1.11
N MET A 105 -9.02 -15.74 -0.16
CA MET A 105 -9.66 -17.00 0.28
C MET A 105 -10.45 -17.70 -0.85
N ASN A 106 -10.82 -16.97 -1.90
CA ASN A 106 -11.52 -17.47 -3.08
C ASN A 106 -10.59 -17.64 -4.29
N ASN A 107 -9.33 -18.02 -4.05
CA ASN A 107 -8.33 -18.36 -5.07
C ASN A 107 -7.94 -17.20 -6.01
N TYR A 108 -8.12 -15.95 -5.57
CA TYR A 108 -7.40 -14.82 -6.16
C TYR A 108 -5.99 -14.74 -5.56
N THR A 109 -5.11 -14.02 -6.23
CA THR A 109 -3.76 -13.71 -5.78
C THR A 109 -3.56 -12.21 -5.63
N ASP A 110 -2.46 -11.81 -5.01
CA ASP A 110 -2.09 -10.39 -4.90
C ASP A 110 -1.76 -9.72 -6.23
N ALA A 111 -1.51 -10.50 -7.28
CA ALA A 111 -1.41 -10.01 -8.65
C ALA A 111 -2.78 -9.80 -9.31
N GLU A 112 -3.89 -10.06 -8.60
CA GLU A 112 -5.26 -9.99 -9.11
C GLU A 112 -6.17 -9.09 -8.25
N VAL A 113 -5.67 -8.50 -7.16
CA VAL A 113 -6.47 -7.66 -6.25
C VAL A 113 -5.72 -6.38 -5.93
N TYR A 114 -6.31 -5.24 -6.27
CA TYR A 114 -5.65 -3.93 -6.22
C TYR A 114 -6.56 -2.87 -5.60
N ALA A 115 -5.96 -1.92 -4.89
CA ALA A 115 -6.61 -0.69 -4.47
C ALA A 115 -5.57 0.42 -4.30
N SER A 116 -5.99 1.67 -4.47
CA SER A 116 -5.16 2.84 -4.18
C SER A 116 -5.95 3.89 -3.41
N SER A 117 -5.29 4.56 -2.49
CA SER A 117 -5.90 5.62 -1.69
C SER A 117 -5.98 6.93 -2.49
N TYR A 118 -7.12 7.61 -2.46
CA TYR A 118 -7.26 8.99 -2.93
C TYR A 118 -7.67 9.92 -1.77
N GLY A 119 -7.11 11.13 -1.75
CA GLY A 119 -7.32 12.06 -0.63
C GLY A 119 -6.53 11.65 0.62
N HIS A 120 -6.88 12.25 1.77
CA HIS A 120 -6.12 12.15 3.03
C HIS A 120 -6.95 11.61 4.21
N GLY A 121 -7.89 10.68 3.98
CA GLY A 121 -8.65 10.05 5.07
C GLY A 121 -9.81 10.89 5.58
N PRO A 122 -10.20 10.78 6.87
CA PRO A 122 -11.36 11.46 7.42
C PRO A 122 -11.19 12.97 7.33
N VAL A 123 -11.87 13.50 6.32
CA VAL A 123 -11.97 14.91 5.97
C VAL A 123 -13.41 15.34 6.18
N ASN A 124 -13.64 16.64 6.29
CA ASN A 124 -14.99 17.16 6.45
C ASN A 124 -15.83 16.78 5.22
N TRP A 125 -16.71 15.79 5.38
CA TRP A 125 -17.51 15.20 4.31
C TRP A 125 -18.40 16.22 3.58
N THR A 126 -18.68 17.36 4.21
CA THR A 126 -19.45 18.46 3.63
C THR A 126 -18.66 19.28 2.60
N HIS A 127 -17.32 19.23 2.62
CA HIS A 127 -16.46 20.07 1.78
C HIS A 127 -15.59 19.27 0.81
N ASP A 128 -15.47 17.95 0.98
CA ASP A 128 -14.72 17.13 0.03
C ASP A 128 -15.61 16.56 -1.07
N ALA A 129 -15.33 17.04 -2.28
CA ALA A 129 -15.98 16.62 -3.51
C ALA A 129 -15.03 15.76 -4.35
N MET A 130 -15.59 15.03 -5.31
CA MET A 130 -14.82 14.33 -6.32
C MET A 130 -13.99 15.33 -7.17
N LYS A 131 -12.67 15.29 -7.03
CA LYS A 131 -11.71 16.11 -7.80
C LYS A 131 -11.18 15.38 -9.03
N CYS A 132 -10.71 16.14 -10.03
CA CYS A 132 -10.10 15.61 -11.26
C CYS A 132 -8.92 14.69 -10.95
N GLU A 133 -8.08 15.06 -9.99
CA GLU A 133 -6.92 14.26 -9.55
C GLU A 133 -7.31 12.86 -9.05
N HIS A 134 -8.48 12.70 -8.42
CA HIS A 134 -8.96 11.39 -7.97
C HIS A 134 -9.27 10.51 -9.17
N VAL A 135 -9.96 11.07 -10.18
CA VAL A 135 -10.27 10.38 -11.43
C VAL A 135 -9.00 10.03 -12.20
N GLN A 136 -8.04 10.95 -12.29
CA GLN A 136 -6.78 10.72 -12.98
C GLN A 136 -5.97 9.61 -12.31
N ARG A 137 -5.87 9.60 -10.97
CA ARG A 137 -5.19 8.52 -10.22
C ARG A 137 -5.77 7.15 -10.56
N PHE A 138 -7.09 6.99 -10.51
CA PHE A 138 -7.71 5.72 -10.86
C PHE A 138 -7.64 5.38 -12.34
N ARG A 139 -7.62 6.39 -13.23
CA ARG A 139 -7.37 6.15 -14.65
C ARG A 139 -6.00 5.52 -14.86
N TRP A 140 -4.97 6.05 -14.22
CA TRP A 140 -3.62 5.49 -14.30
C TRP A 140 -3.54 4.11 -13.66
N LEU A 141 -4.11 3.92 -12.47
CA LEU A 141 -4.14 2.61 -11.82
C LEU A 141 -4.83 1.56 -12.71
N MET A 142 -6.03 1.85 -13.22
CA MET A 142 -6.79 0.89 -14.04
C MET A 142 -6.06 0.52 -15.33
N LEU A 143 -5.45 1.50 -16.00
CA LEU A 143 -4.63 1.25 -17.20
C LEU A 143 -3.38 0.44 -16.86
N ALA A 144 -2.70 0.77 -15.77
CA ALA A 144 -1.50 0.07 -15.33
C ALA A 144 -1.80 -1.37 -14.93
N VAL A 145 -2.88 -1.64 -14.19
CA VAL A 145 -3.28 -3.01 -13.82
C VAL A 145 -3.63 -3.83 -15.06
N ALA A 146 -4.41 -3.27 -15.99
CA ALA A 146 -4.75 -3.96 -17.23
C ALA A 146 -3.50 -4.32 -18.06
N ASN A 147 -2.51 -3.41 -18.12
CA ASN A 147 -1.25 -3.64 -18.82
C ASN A 147 -0.35 -4.65 -18.09
N TYR A 148 -0.16 -4.46 -16.78
CA TYR A 148 0.68 -5.31 -15.92
C TYR A 148 0.25 -6.78 -15.93
N THR A 149 -1.06 -7.00 -16.04
CA THR A 149 -1.67 -8.34 -16.02
C THR A 149 -2.01 -8.86 -17.40
N SER A 150 -1.86 -8.05 -18.46
CA SER A 150 -2.32 -8.33 -19.81
C SER A 150 -3.78 -8.84 -19.84
N SER A 151 -4.64 -8.21 -19.05
CA SER A 151 -6.01 -8.69 -18.78
C SER A 151 -7.03 -7.55 -18.72
N GLN A 152 -8.30 -7.90 -18.93
CA GLN A 152 -9.40 -6.99 -18.60
C GLN A 152 -9.58 -6.94 -17.08
N ILE A 153 -9.96 -5.78 -16.56
CA ILE A 153 -10.17 -5.58 -15.13
C ILE A 153 -11.66 -5.54 -14.78
N ASP A 154 -11.97 -5.86 -13.53
CA ASP A 154 -13.25 -5.62 -12.89
C ASP A 154 -13.09 -4.53 -11.81
N VAL A 155 -14.07 -3.64 -11.69
CA VAL A 155 -13.97 -2.48 -10.80
C VAL A 155 -15.08 -2.51 -9.76
N ILE A 156 -14.69 -2.42 -8.49
CA ILE A 156 -15.61 -2.31 -7.36
C ILE A 156 -15.51 -0.90 -6.79
N GLY A 157 -16.51 -0.06 -7.04
CA GLY A 157 -16.58 1.28 -6.49
C GLY A 157 -17.56 1.35 -5.32
N TYR A 158 -17.14 1.90 -4.18
CA TYR A 158 -17.98 2.09 -3.00
C TYR A 158 -18.23 3.57 -2.73
N SER A 159 -19.50 3.95 -2.47
CA SER A 159 -19.88 5.34 -2.16
C SER A 159 -19.31 6.33 -3.20
N MET A 160 -18.53 7.34 -2.80
CA MET A 160 -17.87 8.28 -3.72
C MET A 160 -16.89 7.62 -4.71
N GLY A 161 -16.40 6.42 -4.42
CA GLY A 161 -15.63 5.62 -5.36
C GLY A 161 -16.41 5.18 -6.60
N SER A 162 -17.73 4.98 -6.49
CA SER A 162 -18.58 4.59 -7.62
C SER A 162 -18.62 5.65 -8.74
N PRO A 163 -18.90 6.95 -8.47
CA PRO A 163 -18.82 7.98 -9.51
C PRO A 163 -17.40 8.23 -10.00
N ILE A 164 -16.36 8.10 -9.16
CA ILE A 164 -14.95 8.18 -9.59
C ILE A 164 -14.66 7.09 -10.63
N ALA A 165 -14.93 5.83 -10.30
CA ALA A 165 -14.76 4.68 -11.18
C ALA A 165 -15.50 4.88 -12.52
N ARG A 166 -16.76 5.33 -12.48
CA ARG A 166 -17.54 5.58 -13.69
C ARG A 166 -16.97 6.72 -14.53
N LYS A 167 -16.40 7.76 -13.90
CA LYS A 167 -15.83 8.92 -14.59
C LYS A 167 -14.54 8.54 -15.32
N VAL A 168 -13.73 7.61 -14.81
CA VAL A 168 -12.48 7.13 -15.45
C VAL A 168 -12.70 6.69 -16.90
N PHE A 169 -13.79 5.98 -17.18
CA PHE A 169 -14.09 5.43 -18.52
C PHE A 169 -14.64 6.46 -19.51
N LYS A 170 -15.09 7.63 -19.04
CA LYS A 170 -15.55 8.70 -19.93
C LYS A 170 -14.35 9.44 -20.51
N LYS A 171 -14.42 9.82 -21.80
CA LYS A 171 -13.50 10.81 -22.37
C LYS A 171 -13.51 12.05 -21.47
N GLN A 172 -12.36 12.37 -20.86
CA GLN A 172 -12.20 13.62 -20.14
C GLN A 172 -12.05 14.73 -21.18
N LYS A 173 -12.90 15.77 -21.13
CA LYS A 173 -12.55 17.03 -21.79
C LYS A 173 -11.37 17.59 -21.00
N GLN A 174 -10.26 17.87 -21.68
CA GLN A 174 -9.20 18.69 -21.09
C GLN A 174 -9.82 20.04 -20.74
N PHE A 175 -9.60 20.50 -19.50
CA PHE A 175 -9.94 21.85 -19.06
C PHE A 175 -8.68 22.71 -19.22
#